data_AF-A0A6F8ZLI8-F1
#
_entry.id   AF-A0A6F8ZLI8-F1
#
_cell.length_a   1.000
_cell.length_b   1.000
_cell.length_c   1.000
_cell.angle_alpha   90.00
_cell.angle_beta   90.00
_cell.angle_gamma   90.00
#
_symmetry.space_group_name_H-M   'P 1'
#
loop_
_entity.id
_entity.type
_entity.pdbx_description
1 polymer ?
#
loop_
_entity_poly.entity_id
_entity_poly.type
_entity_poly.pdbx_seq_one_letter_code
_entity_poly.pdbx_strand_id
1 'polypeptide(L)'
;MIKHVFLTGPPGVGKTTLVQKACDIIVSSGVSVEGFYTQEVREGGRRVGFDVVTVTGQRGLLSRVREKSVASHGGKQYTVGQYVVDVPSFENLALPLFRNLESSCSSNRQLFIIDEVGKMELFSQPFIRSVRRTLDSPVFSVLGTIPLPSGKPLGLVEEIRTRTDVTVFTVTKENRDVILQEVVSALQDCLRKVPKPTPDELDRPLMKLDRPLMKLDPPLMKLDRPLMKLDRPLMKLDRPLMKLDPPLMKLDPPLMKLDRPLMN
;
A
#
# COMPACT_ATOMS: atom_id res chain seq x y z
N MET A 1 7.21 -7.50 -10.11
CA MET A 1 7.77 -7.01 -8.83
C MET A 1 7.29 -7.94 -7.74
N ILE A 2 8.20 -8.42 -6.91
CA ILE A 2 7.86 -9.24 -5.74
C ILE A 2 7.11 -8.33 -4.76
N LYS A 3 5.98 -8.82 -4.22
CA LYS A 3 5.14 -8.10 -3.26
C LYS A 3 4.89 -8.87 -1.97
N HIS A 4 4.90 -10.20 -2.08
CA HIS A 4 4.56 -11.11 -0.99
C HIS A 4 5.70 -12.10 -0.75
N VAL A 5 5.89 -12.46 0.50
CA VAL A 5 6.94 -13.37 0.94
C VAL A 5 6.29 -14.53 1.69
N PHE A 6 6.62 -15.75 1.29
CA PHE A 6 6.14 -16.96 1.94
C PHE A 6 7.30 -17.84 2.36
N LEU A 7 7.16 -18.52 3.49
CA LEU A 7 8.12 -19.52 3.97
C LEU A 7 7.53 -20.92 3.82
N THR A 8 8.32 -21.84 3.33
CA THR A 8 8.00 -23.27 3.27
C THR A 8 9.08 -24.07 3.98
N GLY A 9 8.76 -25.26 4.47
CA GLY A 9 9.73 -26.10 5.16
C GLY A 9 9.05 -27.17 6.02
N PRO A 10 9.83 -28.16 6.51
CA PRO A 10 9.29 -29.27 7.28
C PRO A 10 8.59 -28.78 8.55
N PRO A 11 7.57 -29.50 9.04
CA PRO A 11 6.93 -29.20 10.32
C PRO A 11 7.95 -29.17 11.46
N GLY A 12 7.85 -28.21 12.37
CA GLY A 12 8.75 -28.10 13.53
C GLY A 12 10.15 -27.52 13.26
N VAL A 13 10.45 -27.09 12.03
CA VAL A 13 11.74 -26.39 11.72
C VAL A 13 11.86 -25.01 12.37
N GLY A 14 10.74 -24.44 12.83
CA GLY A 14 10.70 -23.12 13.50
C GLY A 14 10.29 -21.96 12.59
N LYS A 15 9.49 -22.22 11.54
CA LYS A 15 8.94 -21.18 10.64
C LYS A 15 8.20 -20.08 11.41
N THR A 16 7.30 -20.46 12.32
CA THR A 16 6.56 -19.53 13.19
C THR A 16 7.49 -18.60 13.96
N THR A 17 8.56 -19.15 14.53
CA THR A 17 9.54 -18.33 15.25
C THR A 17 10.30 -17.38 14.31
N LEU A 18 10.57 -17.78 13.07
CA LEU A 18 11.17 -16.88 12.07
C LEU A 18 10.22 -15.74 11.70
N VAL A 19 8.94 -16.05 11.49
CA VAL A 19 7.90 -15.05 11.20
C VAL A 19 7.78 -14.05 12.35
N GLN A 20 7.76 -14.53 13.60
CA GLN A 20 7.73 -13.67 14.78
C GLN A 20 8.95 -12.74 14.85
N LYS A 21 10.17 -13.28 14.68
CA LYS A 21 11.40 -12.46 14.66
C LYS A 21 11.40 -11.43 13.53
N ALA A 22 10.95 -11.82 12.34
CA ALA A 22 10.85 -10.90 11.20
C ALA A 22 9.81 -9.80 11.47
N CYS A 23 8.67 -10.15 12.07
CA CYS A 23 7.65 -9.21 12.52
C CYS A 23 8.24 -8.17 13.48
N ASP A 24 8.95 -8.60 14.53
CA ASP A 24 9.52 -7.70 15.53
C ASP A 24 10.47 -6.67 14.90
N ILE A 25 11.30 -7.10 13.94
CA ILE A 25 12.22 -6.23 13.21
C ILE A 25 11.45 -5.21 12.35
N ILE A 26 10.40 -5.63 11.65
CA ILE A 26 9.60 -4.74 10.80
C ILE A 26 8.77 -3.75 11.64
N VAL A 27 8.21 -4.19 12.77
CA VAL A 27 7.51 -3.31 13.73
C VAL A 27 8.48 -2.25 14.26
N SER A 28 9.72 -2.62 14.59
CA SER A 28 10.74 -1.66 15.02
C SER A 28 11.10 -0.61 13.94
N SER A 29 10.84 -0.93 12.67
CA SER A 29 11.02 -0.03 11.53
C SER A 29 9.82 0.93 11.32
N GLY A 30 8.79 0.87 12.17
CA GLY A 30 7.63 1.77 12.14
C GLY A 30 6.54 1.39 11.12
N VAL A 31 6.54 0.15 10.62
CA VAL A 31 5.50 -0.35 9.72
C VAL A 31 4.34 -0.92 10.53
N SER A 32 3.10 -0.61 10.13
CA SER A 32 1.91 -1.24 10.71
C SER A 32 1.83 -2.70 10.28
N VAL A 33 1.73 -3.59 11.27
CA VAL A 33 1.62 -5.02 11.06
C VAL A 33 0.32 -5.53 11.65
N GLU A 34 -0.45 -6.22 10.82
CA GLU A 34 -1.65 -6.96 11.25
C GLU A 34 -1.53 -8.42 10.85
N GLY A 35 -2.36 -9.28 11.44
CA GLY A 35 -2.41 -10.70 11.09
C GLY A 35 -2.38 -11.60 12.31
N PHE A 36 -2.08 -12.87 12.05
CA PHE A 36 -2.09 -13.90 13.08
C PHE A 36 -1.07 -15.00 12.79
N TYR A 37 -0.72 -15.72 13.85
CA TYR A 37 0.10 -16.92 13.80
C TYR A 37 -0.53 -18.06 14.60
N THR A 38 -0.28 -19.28 14.17
CA THR A 38 -0.78 -20.50 14.81
C THR A 38 0.26 -21.01 15.81
N GLN A 39 -0.14 -21.17 17.06
CA GLN A 39 0.69 -21.67 18.15
C GLN A 39 0.27 -23.07 18.55
N GLU A 40 1.25 -23.96 18.66
CA GLU A 40 1.05 -25.32 19.16
C GLU A 40 0.74 -25.30 20.66
N VAL A 41 -0.34 -25.98 21.06
CA VAL A 41 -0.72 -26.16 22.46
C VAL A 41 -0.28 -27.54 22.94
N ARG A 42 0.54 -27.56 23.99
CA ARG A 42 1.02 -28.80 24.62
C ARG A 42 0.62 -28.82 26.10
N GLU A 43 0.07 -29.95 26.53
CA GLU A 43 -0.24 -30.24 27.93
C GLU A 43 0.41 -31.58 28.31
N GLY A 44 1.09 -31.64 29.45
CA GLY A 44 1.76 -32.86 29.89
C GLY A 44 2.78 -33.42 28.89
N GLY A 45 3.43 -32.56 28.09
CA GLY A 45 4.38 -32.96 27.05
C GLY A 45 3.75 -33.53 25.77
N ARG A 46 2.41 -33.58 25.67
CA ARG A 46 1.69 -34.03 24.47
C ARG A 46 1.01 -32.85 23.76
N ARG A 47 1.00 -32.88 22.43
CA ARG A 47 0.31 -31.87 21.61
C ARG A 47 -1.21 -32.07 21.65
N VAL A 48 -1.89 -31.21 22.38
CA VAL A 48 -3.35 -31.23 22.58
C VAL A 48 -4.13 -30.41 21.56
N GLY A 49 -3.46 -29.54 20.79
CA GLY A 49 -4.11 -28.77 19.74
C GLY A 49 -3.32 -27.60 19.24
N PHE A 50 -4.03 -26.67 18.61
CA PHE A 50 -3.49 -25.45 18.03
C PHE A 50 -4.41 -24.27 18.36
N ASP A 51 -3.81 -23.13 18.66
CA ASP A 51 -4.50 -21.86 18.85
C ASP A 51 -4.03 -20.86 17.82
N VAL A 52 -4.93 -19.97 17.41
CA VAL A 52 -4.58 -18.80 16.62
C VAL A 52 -4.33 -17.64 17.58
N VAL A 53 -3.24 -16.94 17.38
CA VAL A 53 -2.86 -15.75 18.15
C VAL A 53 -2.67 -14.60 17.18
N THR A 54 -3.38 -13.50 17.38
CA THR A 54 -3.19 -12.27 16.60
C THR A 54 -1.89 -11.58 16.98
N VAL A 55 -1.36 -10.73 16.09
CA VAL A 55 -0.22 -9.84 16.43
C VAL A 55 -0.56 -8.92 17.60
N THR A 56 -1.84 -8.61 17.82
CA THR A 56 -2.33 -7.81 18.97
C THR A 56 -2.45 -8.63 20.28
N GLY A 57 -2.14 -9.93 20.26
CA GLY A 57 -2.15 -10.80 21.43
C GLY A 57 -3.51 -11.44 21.76
N GLN A 58 -4.53 -11.26 20.93
CA GLN A 58 -5.79 -11.99 21.09
C GLN A 58 -5.61 -13.45 20.71
N ARG A 59 -6.20 -14.35 21.48
CA ARG A 59 -6.05 -15.80 21.30
C ARG A 59 -7.39 -16.47 21.08
N GLY A 60 -7.45 -17.38 20.11
CA GLY A 60 -8.64 -18.15 19.76
C GLY A 60 -8.31 -19.61 19.50
N LEU A 61 -9.32 -20.46 19.67
CA LEU A 61 -9.21 -21.89 19.43
C LEU A 61 -9.19 -22.16 17.93
N LEU A 62 -8.20 -22.91 17.43
CA LEU A 62 -8.20 -23.43 16.05
C LEU A 62 -8.61 -24.91 16.02
N SER A 63 -7.93 -25.73 16.82
CA SER A 63 -8.24 -27.15 16.89
C SER A 63 -7.81 -27.79 18.20
N ARG A 64 -8.48 -28.90 18.57
CA ARG A 64 -8.17 -29.72 19.75
C ARG A 64 -8.23 -31.21 19.42
N VAL A 65 -7.52 -32.01 20.20
CA VAL A 65 -7.64 -33.48 20.13
C VAL A 65 -9.08 -33.86 20.43
N ARG A 66 -9.62 -34.78 19.64
CA ARG A 66 -10.97 -35.30 19.85
C ARG A 66 -11.08 -35.94 21.24
N GLU A 67 -11.85 -35.34 22.13
CA GLU A 67 -12.26 -35.99 23.37
C GLU A 67 -13.22 -37.14 23.05
N LYS A 68 -12.96 -38.31 23.66
CA LYS A 68 -13.75 -39.54 23.44
C LYS A 68 -15.16 -39.47 24.03
N SER A 69 -15.46 -38.46 24.84
CA SER A 69 -16.65 -38.35 25.69
C SER A 69 -17.78 -37.52 25.10
N VAL A 70 -17.53 -36.65 24.12
CA VAL A 70 -18.57 -35.78 23.54
C VAL A 70 -19.00 -36.30 22.17
N ALA A 71 -19.79 -37.37 22.21
CA ALA A 71 -20.64 -37.73 21.09
C ALA A 71 -21.81 -36.75 21.02
N SER A 72 -21.63 -35.58 20.42
CA SER A 72 -22.73 -34.62 20.33
C SER A 72 -22.76 -33.81 19.02
N HIS A 73 -23.84 -34.09 18.28
CA HIS A 73 -24.70 -33.14 17.58
C HIS A 73 -24.28 -32.72 16.16
N GLY A 74 -24.62 -33.58 15.18
CA GLY A 74 -25.25 -33.23 13.89
C GLY A 74 -24.56 -32.25 12.92
N GLY A 75 -23.45 -31.62 13.30
CA GLY A 75 -22.72 -30.66 12.50
C GLY A 75 -21.60 -31.31 11.70
N LYS A 76 -21.27 -30.72 10.54
CA LYS A 76 -20.12 -31.11 9.73
C LYS A 76 -18.83 -30.80 10.50
N GLN A 77 -18.26 -31.79 11.17
CA GLN A 77 -16.96 -31.66 11.83
C GLN A 77 -15.84 -31.79 10.81
N TYR A 78 -14.96 -30.79 10.79
CA TYR A 78 -13.73 -30.82 10.02
C TYR A 78 -12.62 -31.43 10.87
N THR A 79 -11.93 -32.44 10.35
CA THR A 79 -10.88 -33.14 11.09
C THR A 79 -9.59 -33.26 10.28
N VAL A 80 -8.47 -33.17 10.98
CA VAL A 80 -7.13 -33.39 10.42
C VAL A 80 -6.40 -34.35 11.35
N GLY A 81 -6.37 -35.63 10.96
CA GLY A 81 -5.88 -36.70 11.83
C GLY A 81 -6.72 -36.79 13.10
N GLN A 82 -6.08 -36.60 14.27
CA GLN A 82 -6.74 -36.63 15.58
C GLN A 82 -7.33 -35.29 16.03
N TYR A 83 -7.11 -34.21 15.27
CA TYR A 83 -7.52 -32.86 15.62
C TYR A 83 -8.86 -32.51 14.98
N VAL A 84 -9.80 -32.04 15.79
CA VAL A 84 -11.08 -31.46 15.35
C VAL A 84 -10.88 -29.96 15.22
N VAL A 85 -11.20 -29.41 14.05
CA VAL A 85 -11.04 -27.98 13.73
C VAL A 85 -12.33 -27.24 14.05
N ASP A 86 -12.21 -26.17 14.83
CA ASP A 86 -13.28 -25.23 15.14
C ASP A 86 -13.21 -24.05 14.16
N VAL A 87 -13.87 -24.22 13.01
CA VAL A 87 -13.91 -23.21 11.96
C VAL A 87 -14.59 -21.91 12.44
N PRO A 88 -15.74 -21.93 13.14
CA PRO A 88 -16.36 -20.71 13.66
C PRO A 88 -15.44 -19.91 14.60
N SER A 89 -14.76 -20.57 15.54
CA SER A 89 -13.82 -19.90 16.45
C SER A 89 -12.68 -19.22 15.68
N PHE A 90 -12.12 -19.92 14.69
CA PHE A 90 -11.10 -19.34 13.80
C PHE A 90 -11.63 -18.13 13.01
N GLU A 91 -12.80 -18.24 12.40
CA GLU A 91 -13.39 -17.18 11.59
C GLU A 91 -13.66 -15.90 12.38
N ASN A 92 -14.14 -16.04 13.62
CA ASN A 92 -14.42 -14.90 14.50
C ASN A 92 -13.17 -14.08 14.84
N LEU A 93 -11.97 -14.70 14.82
CA LEU A 93 -10.72 -14.03 15.14
C LEU A 93 -9.95 -13.60 13.88
N ALA A 94 -9.91 -14.45 12.85
CA ALA A 94 -9.14 -14.18 11.64
C ALA A 94 -9.84 -13.21 10.68
N LEU A 95 -11.15 -13.34 10.45
CA LEU A 95 -11.87 -12.53 9.46
C LEU A 95 -11.91 -11.03 9.77
N PRO A 96 -12.08 -10.59 11.03
CA PRO A 96 -12.05 -9.16 11.35
C PRO A 96 -10.74 -8.48 10.99
N LEU A 97 -9.60 -9.18 11.10
CA LEU A 97 -8.28 -8.65 10.75
C LEU A 97 -8.25 -8.21 9.28
N PHE A 98 -8.83 -9.00 8.38
CA PHE A 98 -8.89 -8.64 6.97
C PHE A 98 -9.78 -7.43 6.66
N ARG A 99 -10.77 -7.13 7.51
CA ARG A 99 -11.68 -5.98 7.35
C ARG A 99 -11.07 -4.68 7.86
N ASN A 100 -10.33 -4.76 8.97
CA ASN A 100 -9.66 -3.59 9.56
C ASN A 100 -8.65 -2.97 8.58
N LEU A 101 -8.00 -3.81 7.77
CA LEU A 101 -7.12 -3.40 6.68
C LEU A 101 -7.76 -2.46 5.65
N GLU A 102 -9.03 -2.68 5.28
CA GLU A 102 -9.74 -1.84 4.29
C GLU A 102 -10.03 -0.43 4.83
N SER A 103 -10.04 -0.25 6.15
CA SER A 103 -10.37 1.02 6.82
C SER A 103 -9.16 1.92 7.03
N SER A 104 -7.96 1.32 7.14
CA SER A 104 -6.71 2.00 7.43
C SER A 104 -6.05 2.51 6.13
N CYS A 105 -6.66 3.48 5.47
CA CYS A 105 -6.09 4.17 4.30
C CYS A 105 -4.97 5.15 4.69
N SER A 106 -3.85 4.62 5.16
CA SER A 106 -2.58 5.36 5.21
C SER A 106 -1.79 5.10 3.93
N SER A 107 -1.10 6.11 3.41
CA SER A 107 -0.30 6.04 2.17
C SER A 107 0.92 5.11 2.22
N ASN A 108 1.08 4.31 3.28
CA ASN A 108 2.18 3.37 3.47
C ASN A 108 1.67 1.94 3.29
N ARG A 109 2.49 1.09 2.65
CA ARG A 109 2.21 -0.35 2.58
C ARG A 109 2.18 -0.95 3.97
N GLN A 110 1.20 -1.80 4.23
CA GLN A 110 1.05 -2.52 5.49
C GLN A 110 1.50 -3.96 5.30
N LEU A 111 2.06 -4.54 6.36
CA LEU A 111 2.44 -5.95 6.39
C LEU A 111 1.32 -6.77 7.02
N PHE A 112 0.88 -7.81 6.32
CA PHE A 112 -0.10 -8.76 6.83
C PHE A 112 0.53 -10.13 7.06
N ILE A 113 0.40 -10.67 8.28
CA ILE A 113 1.01 -11.94 8.69
C ILE A 113 -0.01 -13.07 8.65
N ILE A 114 0.35 -14.18 7.99
CA ILE A 114 -0.46 -15.39 7.89
C ILE A 114 0.40 -16.64 8.11
N ASP A 115 0.55 -17.06 9.36
CA ASP A 115 1.23 -18.31 9.73
C ASP A 115 0.21 -19.28 10.35
N GLU A 116 -0.27 -20.35 9.73
CA GLU A 116 0.09 -21.01 8.47
C GLU A 116 -1.12 -21.06 7.53
N VAL A 117 -0.90 -21.03 6.21
CA VAL A 117 -1.94 -21.32 5.21
C VAL A 117 -1.95 -22.83 4.94
N GLY A 118 -2.55 -23.57 5.86
CA GLY A 118 -2.50 -25.03 5.89
C GLY A 118 -3.84 -25.72 5.70
N LYS A 119 -3.86 -27.05 5.91
CA LYS A 119 -5.08 -27.87 5.75
C LYS A 119 -6.19 -27.47 6.71
N MET A 120 -5.85 -26.97 7.90
CA MET A 120 -6.82 -26.65 8.95
C MET A 120 -7.56 -25.34 8.65
N GLU A 121 -6.84 -24.33 8.18
CA GLU A 121 -7.34 -22.99 7.89
C GLU A 121 -8.19 -22.98 6.60
N LEU A 122 -7.83 -23.84 5.62
CA LEU A 122 -8.52 -23.96 4.34
C LEU A 122 -9.92 -24.60 4.41
N PHE A 123 -10.37 -25.06 5.59
CA PHE A 123 -11.77 -25.42 5.75
C PHE A 123 -12.70 -24.20 5.74
N SER A 124 -12.20 -23.02 6.08
CA SER A 124 -12.95 -21.76 5.99
C SER A 124 -12.91 -21.20 4.56
N GLN A 125 -14.06 -21.25 3.89
CA GLN A 125 -14.23 -20.59 2.59
C GLN A 125 -14.18 -19.05 2.65
N PRO A 126 -14.75 -18.39 3.69
CA PRO A 126 -14.54 -16.96 3.91
C PRO A 126 -13.06 -16.58 3.98
N PHE A 127 -12.26 -17.36 4.72
CA PHE A 127 -10.83 -17.11 4.84
C PHE A 127 -10.10 -17.18 3.50
N ILE A 128 -10.34 -18.22 2.68
CA ILE A 128 -9.74 -18.35 1.34
C ILE A 128 -10.02 -17.11 0.48
N ARG A 129 -11.26 -16.61 0.50
CA ARG A 129 -11.63 -15.40 -0.25
C ARG A 129 -10.90 -14.15 0.26
N SER A 130 -10.80 -13.98 1.57
CA SER A 130 -10.08 -12.86 2.18
C SER A 130 -8.58 -12.90 1.86
N VAL A 131 -7.94 -14.07 1.90
CA VAL A 131 -6.53 -14.22 1.52
C VAL A 131 -6.30 -13.83 0.07
N ARG A 132 -7.14 -14.32 -0.87
CA ARG A 132 -7.05 -13.94 -2.29
C ARG A 132 -7.19 -12.43 -2.48
N ARG A 133 -8.19 -11.81 -1.86
CA ARG A 133 -8.38 -10.35 -1.91
C ARG A 133 -7.15 -9.59 -1.38
N THR A 134 -6.54 -10.09 -0.31
CA THR A 134 -5.35 -9.46 0.30
C THR A 134 -4.13 -9.56 -0.62
N LEU A 135 -3.94 -10.71 -1.27
CA LEU A 135 -2.86 -10.91 -2.25
C LEU A 135 -3.06 -10.07 -3.51
N ASP A 136 -4.30 -9.83 -3.94
CA ASP A 136 -4.57 -9.00 -5.12
C ASP A 136 -4.49 -7.50 -4.82
N SER A 137 -4.51 -7.11 -3.55
CA SER A 137 -4.44 -5.71 -3.14
C SER A 137 -3.03 -5.13 -3.36
N PRO A 138 -2.91 -3.91 -3.95
CA PRO A 138 -1.61 -3.26 -4.13
C PRO A 138 -1.04 -2.63 -2.85
N VAL A 139 -1.85 -2.54 -1.78
CA VAL A 139 -1.51 -1.85 -0.52
C VAL A 139 -0.84 -2.79 0.48
N PHE A 140 -1.09 -4.10 0.38
CA PHE A 140 -0.64 -5.08 1.37
C PHE A 140 0.54 -5.89 0.85
N SER A 141 1.53 -6.07 1.70
CA SER A 141 2.53 -7.13 1.58
C SER A 141 2.14 -8.24 2.53
N VAL A 142 2.22 -9.49 2.08
CA VAL A 142 1.85 -10.65 2.91
C VAL A 142 3.12 -11.38 3.29
N LEU A 143 3.31 -11.64 4.57
CA LEU A 143 4.29 -12.58 5.09
C LEU A 143 3.54 -13.80 5.59
N GLY A 144 3.70 -14.95 4.94
CA GLY A 144 3.01 -16.16 5.37
C GLY A 144 3.87 -17.40 5.40
N THR A 145 3.32 -18.47 5.96
CA THR A 145 3.92 -19.81 5.84
C THR A 145 2.99 -20.73 5.09
N ILE A 146 3.57 -21.59 4.26
CA ILE A 146 2.86 -22.63 3.54
C ILE A 146 3.51 -23.99 3.82
N PRO A 147 2.70 -25.06 3.94
CA PRO A 147 3.22 -26.40 4.12
C PRO A 147 3.93 -26.86 2.85
N LEU A 148 4.97 -27.69 3.01
CA LEU A 148 5.57 -28.40 1.87
C LEU A 148 4.50 -29.22 1.13
N PRO A 149 4.60 -29.35 -0.21
CA PRO A 149 3.64 -30.13 -0.97
C PRO A 149 3.72 -31.59 -0.50
N SER A 150 2.69 -32.04 0.21
CA SER A 150 2.61 -33.39 0.76
C SER A 150 1.18 -33.92 0.67
N GLY A 151 1.00 -34.92 -0.19
CA GLY A 151 -0.29 -35.53 -0.50
C GLY A 151 -1.13 -34.71 -1.48
N LYS A 152 -2.45 -34.63 -1.23
CA LYS A 152 -3.40 -33.93 -2.11
C LYS A 152 -3.06 -32.42 -2.21
N PRO A 153 -2.97 -31.86 -3.44
CA PRO A 153 -2.68 -30.45 -3.62
C PRO A 153 -3.79 -29.60 -2.98
N LEU A 154 -3.37 -28.58 -2.24
CA LEU A 154 -4.26 -27.58 -1.66
C LEU A 154 -4.35 -26.43 -2.67
N GLY A 155 -5.53 -26.23 -3.26
CA GLY A 155 -5.72 -25.29 -4.37
C GLY A 155 -5.13 -23.90 -4.09
N LEU A 156 -5.41 -23.34 -2.91
CA LEU A 156 -4.87 -22.02 -2.53
C LEU A 156 -3.34 -22.01 -2.36
N VAL A 157 -2.74 -23.08 -1.84
CA VAL A 157 -1.28 -23.15 -1.63
C VAL A 157 -0.55 -23.20 -2.97
N GLU A 158 -1.06 -23.98 -3.92
CA GLU A 158 -0.51 -24.05 -5.27
C GLU A 158 -0.72 -22.73 -6.04
N GLU A 159 -1.86 -22.07 -5.85
CA GLU A 159 -2.09 -20.71 -6.37
C GLU A 159 -1.03 -19.74 -5.83
N ILE A 160 -0.79 -19.71 -4.51
CA ILE A 160 0.23 -18.83 -3.91
C ILE A 160 1.63 -19.14 -4.44
N ARG A 161 1.96 -20.41 -4.68
CA ARG A 161 3.28 -20.82 -5.20
C ARG A 161 3.53 -20.45 -6.66
N THR A 162 2.49 -20.51 -7.48
CA THR A 162 2.58 -20.27 -8.94
C THR A 162 2.53 -18.80 -9.31
N ARG A 163 2.20 -17.94 -8.34
CA ARG A 163 2.14 -16.49 -8.51
C ARG A 163 3.52 -15.86 -8.73
N THR A 164 3.58 -14.92 -9.66
CA THR A 164 4.82 -14.18 -10.02
C THR A 164 5.15 -13.03 -9.09
N ASP A 165 4.21 -12.61 -8.24
CA ASP A 165 4.37 -11.58 -7.22
C ASP A 165 4.72 -12.14 -5.83
N VAL A 166 4.91 -13.46 -5.73
CA VAL A 166 5.25 -14.18 -4.50
C VAL A 166 6.69 -14.71 -4.57
N THR A 167 7.46 -14.54 -3.49
CA THR A 167 8.74 -15.24 -3.29
C THR A 167 8.59 -16.26 -2.17
N VAL A 168 8.97 -17.51 -2.44
CA VAL A 168 8.89 -18.61 -1.49
C VAL A 168 10.29 -19.00 -1.03
N PHE A 169 10.58 -18.82 0.27
CA PHE A 169 11.84 -19.23 0.89
C PHE A 169 11.70 -20.61 1.54
N THR A 170 12.67 -21.50 1.31
CA THR A 170 12.67 -22.84 1.93
C THR A 170 13.55 -22.86 3.17
N VAL A 171 12.92 -23.00 4.33
CA VAL A 171 13.58 -23.03 5.64
C VAL A 171 14.03 -24.45 5.98
N THR A 172 15.32 -24.57 6.29
CA THR A 172 15.94 -25.75 6.89
C THR A 172 16.51 -25.39 8.27
N LYS A 173 17.06 -26.37 9.01
CA LYS A 173 17.62 -26.09 10.34
C LYS A 173 18.94 -25.32 10.25
N GLU A 174 19.67 -25.52 9.16
CA GLU A 174 21.03 -25.03 8.93
C GLU A 174 21.03 -23.59 8.40
N ASN A 175 20.02 -23.23 7.59
CA ASN A 175 19.94 -21.92 6.93
C ASN A 175 19.10 -20.89 7.71
N ARG A 176 18.59 -21.27 8.89
CA ARG A 176 17.59 -20.51 9.64
C ARG A 176 17.98 -19.05 9.90
N ASP A 177 19.22 -18.82 10.33
CA ASP A 177 19.67 -17.48 10.71
C ASP A 177 20.01 -16.60 9.49
N VAL A 178 20.47 -17.21 8.39
CA VAL A 178 20.75 -16.51 7.13
C VAL A 178 19.45 -16.12 6.43
N ILE A 179 18.50 -17.05 6.35
CA ILE A 179 17.18 -16.80 5.73
C ILE A 179 16.43 -15.70 6.45
N LEU A 180 16.58 -15.56 7.78
CA LEU A 180 15.94 -14.47 8.50
C LEU A 180 16.31 -13.10 7.92
N GLN A 181 17.59 -12.88 7.63
CA GLN A 181 18.09 -11.62 7.06
C GLN A 181 17.57 -11.43 5.62
N GLU A 182 17.59 -12.49 4.81
CA GLU A 182 17.06 -12.45 3.44
C GLU A 182 15.57 -12.12 3.40
N VAL A 183 14.78 -12.74 4.29
CA VAL A 183 13.34 -12.51 4.41
C VAL A 183 13.06 -11.08 4.84
N VAL A 184 13.79 -10.57 5.86
CA VAL A 184 13.64 -9.18 6.30
C VAL A 184 14.01 -8.21 5.18
N SER A 185 15.10 -8.46 4.46
CA SER A 185 15.50 -7.62 3.32
C SER A 185 14.42 -7.62 2.23
N ALA A 186 13.91 -8.81 1.85
CA ALA A 186 12.87 -8.93 0.85
C ALA A 186 11.57 -8.22 1.28
N LEU A 187 11.19 -8.33 2.55
CA LEU A 187 10.04 -7.62 3.12
C LEU A 187 10.26 -6.11 3.11
N GLN A 188 11.43 -5.65 3.52
CA GLN A 188 11.77 -4.23 3.48
C GLN A 188 11.74 -3.70 2.04
N ASP A 189 12.22 -4.45 1.06
CA ASP A 189 12.13 -4.05 -0.35
C ASP A 189 10.69 -4.04 -0.88
N CYS A 190 9.85 -4.97 -0.42
CA CYS A 190 8.42 -4.98 -0.72
C CYS A 190 7.69 -3.78 -0.06
N LEU A 191 8.09 -3.41 1.15
CA LEU A 191 7.49 -2.33 1.94
C LEU A 191 8.11 -0.96 1.63
N ARG A 192 9.30 -0.92 1.01
CA ARG A 192 9.98 0.30 0.62
C ARG A 192 9.08 1.09 -0.32
N LYS A 193 8.87 2.35 0.07
CA LYS A 193 8.20 3.36 -0.72
C LYS A 193 8.84 3.37 -2.10
N VAL A 194 8.05 3.47 -3.17
CA VAL A 194 8.53 4.30 -4.30
C VAL A 194 8.90 5.62 -3.62
N PRO A 195 10.17 6.05 -3.61
CA PRO A 195 10.51 7.30 -2.97
C PRO A 195 9.57 8.34 -3.56
N LYS A 196 8.82 9.06 -2.72
CA LYS A 196 8.38 10.38 -3.15
C LYS A 196 9.69 11.07 -3.53
N PRO A 197 9.84 11.60 -4.76
CA PRO A 197 11.04 12.35 -5.09
C PRO A 197 11.23 13.36 -3.96
N THR A 198 12.39 13.32 -3.32
CA THR A 198 12.76 14.37 -2.38
C THR A 198 12.65 15.70 -3.12
N PRO A 199 12.38 16.83 -2.46
CA PRO A 199 12.44 18.14 -3.10
C PRO A 199 13.73 18.32 -3.94
N ASP A 200 14.83 17.69 -3.51
CA ASP A 200 16.11 17.63 -4.24
C ASP A 200 16.05 16.99 -5.64
N GLU A 201 15.14 16.05 -5.90
CA GLU A 201 14.95 15.46 -7.24
C GLU A 201 14.09 16.34 -8.17
N LEU A 202 13.29 17.26 -7.60
CA LEU A 202 12.61 18.34 -8.33
C LEU A 202 13.53 19.54 -8.59
N ASP A 203 14.55 19.75 -7.76
CA ASP A 203 15.56 20.78 -7.99
C ASP A 203 16.45 20.47 -9.19
N ARG A 204 16.71 19.20 -9.49
CA ARG A 204 17.52 18.80 -10.66
C ARG A 204 16.96 19.27 -12.01
N PRO A 205 15.65 19.11 -12.32
CA PRO A 205 15.07 19.68 -13.53
C PRO A 205 14.93 21.21 -13.45
N LEU A 206 14.69 21.80 -12.27
CA LEU A 206 14.63 23.26 -12.08
C LEU A 206 15.98 23.94 -12.38
N MET A 207 17.10 23.41 -11.84
CA MET A 207 18.46 23.90 -12.16
C MET A 207 18.84 23.71 -13.63
N LYS A 208 18.30 22.66 -14.29
CA LYS A 208 18.48 22.47 -15.74
C LYS A 208 17.69 23.49 -16.56
N LEU A 209 16.65 24.11 -16.00
CA LEU A 209 15.86 25.18 -16.63
C LEU A 209 16.44 26.59 -16.37
N ASP A 210 17.16 26.80 -15.27
CA ASP A 210 17.86 28.07 -15.00
C ASP A 210 18.92 28.38 -16.07
N ARG A 211 19.61 27.34 -16.56
CA ARG A 211 20.67 27.50 -17.56
C ARG A 211 20.16 28.05 -18.91
N PRO A 212 19.02 27.58 -19.48
CA PRO A 212 18.40 28.25 -20.62
C PRO A 212 17.76 29.60 -20.27
N LEU A 213 17.22 29.79 -19.06
CA LEU A 213 16.66 31.09 -18.65
C LEU A 213 17.72 32.20 -18.63
N MET A 214 18.90 31.96 -18.04
CA MET A 214 20.02 32.90 -18.04
C MET A 214 20.59 33.19 -19.45
N LYS A 215 20.35 32.29 -20.42
CA LYS A 215 20.71 32.52 -21.83
C LYS A 215 19.69 33.38 -22.56
N LEU A 216 18.47 33.55 -22.01
CA LEU A 216 17.42 34.42 -22.54
C LEU A 216 17.52 35.86 -22.00
N ASP A 217 18.20 36.10 -20.88
CA ASP A 217 18.40 37.46 -20.34
C ASP A 217 19.16 38.40 -21.30
N PRO A 218 20.28 38.01 -21.95
CA PRO A 218 21.00 38.88 -22.87
C PRO A 218 20.20 39.33 -24.11
N PRO A 219 19.39 38.48 -24.78
CA PRO A 219 18.52 38.96 -25.86
C PRO A 219 17.35 39.81 -25.35
N LEU A 220 16.80 39.56 -24.15
CA LEU A 220 15.75 40.40 -23.55
C LEU A 220 16.26 41.83 -23.25
N MET A 221 17.44 41.98 -22.65
CA MET A 221 18.03 43.31 -22.42
C MET A 221 18.39 44.05 -23.72
N LYS A 222 18.63 43.31 -24.82
CA LYS A 222 18.83 43.92 -26.15
C LYS A 222 17.53 44.46 -26.76
N LEU A 223 16.36 43.98 -26.31
CA LEU A 223 15.04 44.48 -26.73
C LEU A 223 14.61 45.74 -25.97
N ASP A 224 15.12 46.01 -24.78
CA ASP A 224 14.80 47.23 -24.03
C ASP A 224 15.21 48.51 -24.77
N ARG A 225 16.35 48.45 -25.47
CA ARG A 225 16.90 49.59 -26.21
C ARG A 225 16.02 50.04 -27.40
N PRO A 226 15.49 49.14 -28.25
CA PRO A 226 14.49 49.52 -29.24
C PRO A 226 13.13 49.90 -28.62
N LEU A 227 12.69 49.29 -27.52
CA LEU A 227 11.46 49.68 -26.81
C LEU A 227 11.52 51.13 -26.30
N MET A 228 12.60 51.53 -25.62
CA MET A 228 12.81 52.92 -25.18
C MET A 228 12.94 53.91 -26.35
N LYS A 229 13.38 53.46 -27.53
CA LYS A 229 13.39 54.29 -28.75
C LYS A 229 12.00 54.48 -29.35
N LEU A 230 11.05 53.59 -29.03
CA LEU A 230 9.64 53.68 -29.44
C LEU A 230 8.83 54.62 -28.53
N ASP A 231 9.22 54.80 -27.27
CA ASP A 231 8.56 55.74 -26.35
C ASP A 231 8.62 57.19 -26.85
N ARG A 232 9.73 57.56 -27.50
CA ARG A 232 9.95 58.92 -28.01
C ARG A 232 8.96 59.32 -29.13
N PRO A 233 8.68 58.49 -30.15
CA PRO A 233 7.62 58.74 -31.10
C PRO A 233 6.21 58.62 -30.49
N LEU A 234 5.98 57.72 -29.53
CA LEU A 234 4.70 57.62 -28.80
C LEU A 234 4.36 58.92 -28.05
N MET A 235 5.30 59.48 -27.27
CA MET A 235 5.11 60.79 -26.62
C MET A 235 4.95 61.96 -27.60
N LYS A 236 5.48 61.84 -28.82
CA LYS A 236 5.27 62.85 -29.88
C LYS A 236 3.89 62.74 -30.51
N LEU A 237 3.24 61.58 -30.45
CA LEU A 237 1.86 61.36 -30.89
C LEU A 237 0.84 61.87 -29.86
N ASP A 238 1.17 61.85 -28.57
CA ASP A 238 0.29 62.39 -27.51
C ASP A 238 0.06 63.90 -27.64
N ARG A 239 1.07 64.65 -28.13
CA ARG A 239 0.98 66.11 -28.31
C ARG A 239 -0.10 66.56 -29.30
N PRO A 240 -0.24 65.97 -30.51
CA PRO A 240 -1.37 66.27 -31.39
C PRO A 240 -2.70 65.71 -30.87
N LEU A 241 -2.71 64.58 -30.16
CA LEU A 241 -3.91 64.04 -29.50
C LEU A 241 -4.48 65.02 -28.45
N MET A 242 -3.66 65.57 -27.57
CA MET A 242 -4.08 66.60 -26.61
C MET A 242 -4.52 67.93 -27.26
N LYS A 243 -4.11 68.19 -28.51
CA LYS A 243 -4.56 69.37 -29.28
C LYS A 243 -5.87 69.13 -30.03
N LEU A 244 -6.29 67.88 -30.16
CA LEU A 244 -7.60 67.49 -30.71
C LEU A 244 -8.70 67.52 -29.64
N ASP A 245 -8.36 67.45 -28.35
CA ASP A 245 -9.35 67.52 -27.25
C ASP A 245 -10.13 68.86 -27.20
N PRO A 246 -9.49 70.06 -27.33
CA PRO A 246 -10.22 71.32 -27.29
C PRO A 246 -11.25 71.55 -28.42
N PRO A 247 -11.00 71.17 -29.69
CA PRO A 247 -12.03 71.25 -30.72
C PRO A 247 -13.12 70.17 -30.58
N LEU A 248 -12.81 68.98 -30.03
CA LEU A 248 -13.82 67.95 -29.74
C LEU A 248 -14.82 68.40 -28.67
N MET A 249 -14.36 69.03 -27.57
CA MET A 249 -15.26 69.62 -26.56
C MET A 249 -16.09 70.81 -27.06
N LYS A 250 -15.67 71.47 -28.15
CA LYS A 250 -16.44 72.55 -28.80
C LYS A 250 -17.50 72.03 -29.77
N LEU A 251 -17.48 70.75 -30.12
CA LEU A 251 -18.49 70.07 -30.93
C LEU A 251 -19.64 69.49 -30.09
N ASP A 252 -19.48 69.39 -28.76
CA ASP A 252 -20.55 68.90 -27.86
C ASP A 252 -21.78 69.84 -27.79
N PRO A 253 -21.65 71.18 -27.71
CA PRO A 253 -22.81 72.08 -27.64
C PRO A 253 -23.73 72.10 -28.88
N PRO A 254 -23.25 72.02 -30.14
CA PRO A 254 -24.13 71.95 -31.30
C PRO A 254 -24.79 70.58 -31.50
N LEU A 255 -24.20 69.48 -31.01
CA LEU A 255 -24.79 68.13 -31.11
C LEU A 255 -26.00 67.94 -30.18
N MET A 256 -26.03 68.58 -29.01
CA MET A 256 -27.23 68.58 -28.15
C MET A 256 -28.39 69.42 -28.69
N LYS A 257 -28.16 70.29 -29.68
CA LYS A 257 -29.21 71.13 -30.31
C LYS A 257 -29.84 70.49 -31.55
N LEU A 258 -29.34 69.35 -32.02
CA LEU A 258 -29.94 68.61 -33.14
C LEU A 258 -31.00 67.58 -32.71
N ASP A 259 -31.09 67.25 -31.42
CA ASP A 259 -31.97 66.17 -30.90
C ASP A 259 -33.27 66.66 -30.23
N ARG A 260 -33.71 67.90 -30.49
CA ARG A 260 -35.13 68.25 -30.28
C ARG A 260 -35.73 68.93 -31.52
N PRO A 261 -36.65 68.23 -32.23
CA PRO A 261 -37.49 68.88 -33.20
C PRO A 261 -38.42 69.87 -32.49
N LEU A 262 -38.60 71.01 -33.14
CA LEU A 262 -39.81 71.83 -33.24
C LEU A 262 -40.78 71.77 -32.03
N MET A 263 -40.95 72.92 -31.36
CA MET A 263 -42.28 73.27 -30.88
C MET A 263 -43.24 73.20 -32.07
N ASN A 264 -44.40 72.57 -31.82
CA ASN A 264 -45.56 72.29 -32.67
C ASN A 264 -45.59 70.92 -33.36
#